data_AF-A0A956FUX1-F1
#
_entry.id   AF-A0A956FUX1-F1
#
_cell.length_a   1.000
_cell.length_b   1.000
_cell.length_c   1.000
_cell.angle_alpha   90.00
_cell.angle_beta   90.00
_cell.angle_gamma   90.00
#
_symmetry.space_group_name_H-M   'P 1'
#
loop_
_entity.id
_entity.type
_entity.pdbx_description
1 polymer ?
#
loop_
_entity_poly.entity_id
_entity_poly.type
_entity_poly.pdbx_seq_one_letter_code
_entity_poly.pdbx_strand_id
1 'polypeptide(L)'
;MARRNSSTILAFVAGLAFAAGSACDGGSQPPSSKPNSDGKPIGGAGSGKPIGGGASAGDSAGAGGGGEARTPMLAADHPQYGRREGAGFKNDCSADADCLVGGCGSEVCSADPGVMTTCELLPGEVPATAACGCVSDQCIWYTTNGQTMAPAPSSGGVVGGGGSPGAGDSGGDPGGGVQCGEAVCAKGEECIEYYGIAGPSGPKFKTCGIPCGPKKPCPAGKKCVTVADGPGNVCQ
;
A
#
# COMPACT_ATOMS: atom_id res chain seq x y z
N MET A 1 60.02 -19.90 9.23
CA MET A 1 60.27 -18.43 9.25
C MET A 1 58.90 -17.76 9.23
N ALA A 2 58.16 -17.63 10.34
CA ALA A 2 58.35 -16.74 11.48
C ALA A 2 58.42 -15.25 11.08
N ARG A 3 57.29 -14.53 11.07
CA ARG A 3 57.13 -13.19 11.66
C ARG A 3 55.69 -12.98 12.14
N ARG A 4 55.59 -12.61 13.42
CA ARG A 4 54.43 -12.12 14.17
C ARG A 4 54.34 -10.60 14.02
N ASN A 5 53.15 -10.03 14.16
CA ASN A 5 52.85 -8.66 14.64
C ASN A 5 51.38 -8.75 15.10
N SER A 6 50.98 -8.84 16.38
CA SER A 6 51.32 -8.15 17.63
C SER A 6 51.03 -6.64 17.63
N SER A 7 50.10 -6.27 18.52
CA SER A 7 49.81 -4.94 19.08
C SER A 7 48.95 -4.03 18.19
N THR A 8 47.85 -3.41 18.64
CA THR A 8 47.68 -2.71 19.92
C THR A 8 46.19 -2.63 20.31
N ILE A 9 45.93 -2.94 21.57
CA ILE A 9 44.68 -2.69 22.30
C ILE A 9 44.61 -1.19 22.62
N LEU A 10 43.49 -0.54 22.28
CA LEU A 10 43.10 0.77 22.83
C LEU A 10 41.69 0.64 23.39
N ALA A 11 41.62 0.27 24.67
CA ALA A 11 40.42 0.32 25.47
C ALA A 11 40.16 1.77 25.88
N PHE A 12 39.20 2.43 25.22
CA PHE A 12 38.62 3.66 25.73
C PHE A 12 37.52 3.31 26.72
N VAL A 13 37.89 3.25 28.00
CA VAL A 13 36.94 3.34 29.12
C VAL A 13 36.71 4.83 29.36
N ALA A 14 35.70 5.39 28.69
CA ALA A 14 35.15 6.69 29.05
C ALA A 14 33.94 6.45 29.94
N GLY A 15 34.13 6.62 31.25
CA GLY A 15 33.07 6.60 32.24
C GLY A 15 32.07 7.71 31.95
N LEU A 16 30.81 7.33 31.72
CA LEU A 16 29.68 8.25 31.83
C LEU A 16 29.09 8.11 33.23
N ALA A 17 29.16 9.21 33.96
CA ALA A 17 28.57 9.37 35.27
C ALA A 17 27.04 9.18 35.20
N PHE A 18 26.53 8.27 36.04
CA PHE A 18 25.11 8.21 36.39
C PHE A 18 24.75 9.46 37.20
N ALA A 19 24.17 10.46 36.55
CA ALA A 19 23.44 11.51 37.24
C ALA A 19 22.06 10.95 37.61
N ALA A 20 21.91 10.55 38.87
CA ALA A 20 20.62 10.34 39.49
C ALA A 20 19.94 11.71 39.71
N GLY A 21 18.69 11.83 39.28
CA GLY A 21 17.81 12.91 39.72
C GLY A 21 17.17 13.71 38.60
N SER A 22 15.96 13.33 38.21
CA SER A 22 14.88 14.29 37.93
C SER A 22 13.55 13.57 38.10
N ALA A 23 12.80 14.02 39.10
CA ALA A 23 11.42 13.65 39.34
C ALA A 23 10.57 14.05 38.12
N CYS A 24 9.86 13.09 37.52
CA CYS A 24 8.72 13.40 36.66
C CYS A 24 7.51 13.57 37.56
N ASP A 25 7.49 14.73 38.22
CA ASP A 25 6.29 15.31 38.83
C ASP A 25 5.37 15.82 37.70
N GLY A 26 4.06 15.66 37.88
CA GLY A 26 3.07 16.48 37.19
C GLY A 26 2.75 16.11 35.74
N GLY A 27 1.68 15.35 35.56
CA GLY A 27 0.99 15.22 34.28
C GLY A 27 0.63 16.58 33.68
N SER A 28 1.28 16.92 32.56
CA SER A 28 0.73 17.89 31.63
C SER A 28 -0.21 17.15 30.70
N GLN A 29 -1.50 17.23 31.01
CA GLN A 29 -2.58 16.92 30.09
C GLN A 29 -2.29 17.61 28.74
N PRO A 30 -2.34 16.89 27.60
CA PRO A 30 -2.36 17.59 26.31
C PRO A 30 -3.55 18.55 26.34
N PRO A 31 -3.41 19.78 25.79
CA PRO A 31 -4.55 20.67 25.67
C PRO A 31 -5.66 19.89 24.96
N SER A 32 -6.81 19.78 25.62
CA SER A 32 -8.03 19.28 25.00
C SER A 32 -8.29 20.16 23.78
N SER A 33 -7.90 19.64 22.61
CA SER A 33 -8.30 20.19 21.33
C SER A 33 -9.81 20.22 21.33
N LYS A 34 -10.37 21.41 21.48
CA LYS A 34 -11.81 21.63 21.30
C LYS A 34 -12.18 21.03 19.95
N PRO A 35 -13.23 20.21 19.84
CA PRO A 35 -13.78 19.88 18.54
C PRO A 35 -14.19 21.20 17.88
N ASN A 36 -13.51 21.58 16.81
CA ASN A 36 -13.97 22.65 15.93
C ASN A 36 -15.34 22.22 15.40
N SER A 37 -16.37 22.73 16.07
CA SER A 37 -17.77 22.50 15.77
C SER A 37 -18.24 23.60 14.84
N ASP A 38 -17.50 23.84 13.77
CA ASP A 38 -17.94 24.65 12.65
C ASP A 38 -17.95 23.75 11.42
N GLY A 39 -18.92 22.84 11.43
CA GLY A 39 -19.32 22.08 10.26
C GLY A 39 -19.83 23.03 9.18
N LYS A 40 -18.90 23.57 8.38
CA LYS A 40 -19.24 24.14 7.07
C LYS A 40 -19.16 22.99 6.05
N PRO A 41 -20.27 22.61 5.41
CA PRO A 41 -20.22 21.61 4.36
C PRO A 41 -19.33 22.12 3.22
N ILE A 42 -18.31 21.34 2.85
CA ILE A 42 -17.60 21.55 1.58
C ILE A 42 -18.49 20.96 0.48
N GLY A 43 -19.60 21.65 0.22
CA GLY A 43 -20.33 21.54 -1.04
C GLY A 43 -19.61 22.39 -2.06
N GLY A 44 -19.00 21.76 -3.05
CA GLY A 44 -18.24 22.42 -4.10
C GLY A 44 -18.24 21.61 -5.38
N ALA A 45 -19.43 21.46 -5.99
CA ALA A 45 -19.55 21.13 -7.40
C ALA A 45 -18.94 22.30 -8.22
N GLY A 46 -17.67 22.15 -8.59
CA GLY A 46 -16.97 23.07 -9.47
C GLY A 46 -16.72 22.40 -10.81
N SER A 47 -17.64 22.60 -11.76
CA SER A 47 -17.43 22.34 -13.18
C SER A 47 -16.34 23.31 -13.70
N GLY A 48 -15.08 22.90 -13.57
CA GLY A 48 -13.91 23.62 -14.07
C GLY A 48 -13.57 23.21 -15.50
N LYS A 49 -13.81 24.13 -16.42
CA LYS A 49 -13.43 24.16 -17.84
C LYS A 49 -11.94 23.77 -18.08
N PRO A 50 -11.59 23.11 -19.21
CA PRO A 50 -10.20 22.84 -19.54
C PRO A 50 -9.48 24.15 -19.88
N ILE A 51 -8.43 24.46 -19.12
CA ILE A 51 -7.47 25.50 -19.50
C ILE A 51 -6.28 24.75 -20.09
N GLY A 52 -6.12 24.88 -21.41
CA GLY A 52 -4.97 24.36 -22.12
C GLY A 52 -3.72 25.19 -21.89
N GLY A 53 -2.59 24.60 -22.28
CA GLY A 53 -1.44 25.29 -22.85
C GLY A 53 -0.73 26.26 -21.92
N GLY A 54 0.25 25.74 -21.19
CA GLY A 54 1.25 26.54 -20.50
C GLY A 54 2.38 25.67 -20.01
N ALA A 55 3.19 25.15 -20.93
CA ALA A 55 4.51 24.63 -20.61
C ALA A 55 5.37 25.80 -20.12
N SER A 56 5.23 26.13 -18.84
CA SER A 56 6.21 26.92 -18.13
C SER A 56 7.38 26.01 -17.81
N ALA A 57 8.36 26.02 -18.71
CA ALA A 57 9.75 25.73 -18.37
C ALA A 57 10.19 26.79 -17.35
N GLY A 58 9.81 26.57 -16.09
CA GLY A 58 10.42 27.22 -14.96
C GLY A 58 11.60 26.37 -14.60
N ASP A 59 12.80 26.83 -14.95
CA ASP A 59 14.06 26.34 -14.42
C ASP A 59 14.00 26.40 -12.89
N SER A 60 13.61 25.29 -12.26
CA SER A 60 13.91 25.03 -10.86
C SER A 60 15.41 24.82 -10.76
N ALA A 61 16.14 25.92 -10.76
CA ALA A 61 17.51 26.02 -10.29
C ALA A 61 17.52 25.83 -8.77
N GLY A 62 17.14 24.63 -8.32
CA GLY A 62 17.52 24.10 -7.02
C GLY A 62 19.00 23.77 -7.11
N ALA A 63 19.83 24.62 -6.52
CA ALA A 63 21.26 24.42 -6.36
C ALA A 63 21.52 23.18 -5.49
N GLY A 64 21.41 21.98 -6.07
CA GLY A 64 21.78 20.71 -5.47
C GLY A 64 23.24 20.42 -5.80
N GLY A 65 24.14 20.69 -4.85
CA GLY A 65 25.55 20.29 -4.93
C GLY A 65 25.68 18.79 -5.19
N GLY A 66 26.78 18.38 -5.83
CA GLY A 66 27.04 17.03 -6.35
C GLY A 66 26.68 15.88 -5.41
N GLY A 67 25.39 15.56 -5.37
CA GLY A 67 24.78 14.58 -4.50
C GLY A 67 24.91 13.21 -5.12
N GLU A 68 25.23 12.24 -4.28
CA GLU A 68 25.21 10.82 -4.62
C GLU A 68 23.90 10.46 -5.33
N ALA A 69 23.98 9.68 -6.40
CA ALA A 69 22.81 9.33 -7.21
C ALA A 69 21.74 8.64 -6.34
N ARG A 70 20.54 9.22 -6.31
CA ARG A 70 19.40 8.69 -5.56
C ARG A 70 18.53 7.83 -6.48
N THR A 71 18.35 6.58 -6.11
CA THR A 71 17.51 5.64 -6.85
C THR A 71 16.21 5.42 -6.07
N PRO A 72 15.02 5.65 -6.67
CA PRO A 72 13.76 5.30 -6.05
C PRO A 72 13.77 3.85 -5.58
N MET A 73 13.42 3.62 -4.32
CA MET A 73 13.43 2.30 -3.73
C MET A 73 12.30 1.44 -4.30
N LEU A 74 11.12 2.02 -4.52
CA LEU A 74 9.98 1.33 -5.13
C LEU A 74 9.75 1.81 -6.56
N ALA A 75 9.47 0.86 -7.45
CA ALA A 75 8.93 1.16 -8.77
C ALA A 75 7.47 1.63 -8.66
N ALA A 76 7.04 2.51 -9.57
CA ALA A 76 5.69 3.09 -9.57
C ALA A 76 4.56 2.06 -9.74
N ASP A 77 4.85 0.92 -10.35
CA ASP A 77 3.93 -0.21 -10.54
C ASP A 77 3.95 -1.21 -9.37
N HIS A 78 4.78 -0.98 -8.35
CA HIS A 78 4.85 -1.84 -7.17
C HIS A 78 3.51 -1.79 -6.39
N PRO A 79 2.93 -2.92 -5.99
CA PRO A 79 1.65 -2.95 -5.25
C PRO A 79 1.64 -2.15 -3.93
N GLN A 80 2.82 -1.95 -3.33
CA GLN A 80 2.98 -1.15 -2.11
C GLN A 80 3.32 0.32 -2.38
N TYR A 81 3.47 0.75 -3.64
CA TYR A 81 3.89 2.10 -4.00
C TYR A 81 2.96 3.15 -3.39
N GLY A 82 1.65 3.04 -3.66
CA GLY A 82 0.69 4.03 -3.16
C GLY A 82 0.64 4.15 -1.63
N ARG A 83 0.94 3.05 -0.93
CA ARG A 83 0.97 3.02 0.54
C ARG A 83 2.27 3.62 1.09
N ARG A 84 3.43 3.24 0.55
CA ARG A 84 4.75 3.64 1.08
C ARG A 84 5.21 5.01 0.61
N GLU A 85 4.86 5.39 -0.61
CA GLU A 85 5.21 6.70 -1.20
C GLU A 85 4.10 7.74 -0.96
N GLY A 86 3.14 7.45 -0.08
CA GLY A 86 2.14 8.41 0.36
C GLY A 86 1.26 8.98 -0.76
N ALA A 87 0.97 8.22 -1.83
CA ALA A 87 0.28 8.73 -3.02
C ALA A 87 -1.16 9.26 -2.75
N GLY A 88 -1.75 8.91 -1.59
CA GLY A 88 -3.03 9.44 -1.12
C GLY A 88 -2.94 10.66 -0.20
N PHE A 89 -1.73 11.14 0.11
CA PHE A 89 -1.44 12.23 1.03
C PHE A 89 -0.74 13.39 0.32
N LYS A 90 -0.48 14.49 1.04
CA LYS A 90 0.36 15.58 0.52
C LYS A 90 1.77 15.04 0.31
N ASN A 91 2.23 15.04 -0.94
CA ASN A 91 3.52 14.43 -1.29
C ASN A 91 4.51 15.36 -2.00
N ASP A 92 4.09 16.57 -2.36
CA ASP A 92 4.97 17.55 -3.00
C ASP A 92 5.98 18.12 -2.01
N CYS A 93 7.23 18.25 -2.44
CA CYS A 93 8.34 18.76 -1.63
C CYS A 93 9.27 19.66 -2.44
N SER A 94 10.09 20.43 -1.73
CA SER A 94 11.17 21.25 -2.30
C SER A 94 12.55 20.88 -1.76
N ALA A 95 12.61 20.26 -0.59
CA ALA A 95 13.82 19.79 0.06
C ALA A 95 13.57 18.49 0.84
N ASP A 96 14.62 17.72 1.12
CA ASP A 96 14.51 16.46 1.88
C ASP A 96 13.86 16.65 3.25
N ALA A 97 14.09 17.81 3.89
CA ALA A 97 13.52 18.13 5.19
C ALA A 97 11.99 18.33 5.16
N ASP A 98 11.41 18.53 3.98
CA ASP A 98 9.95 18.59 3.81
C ASP A 98 9.32 17.19 3.91
N CYS A 99 10.11 16.14 3.70
CA CYS A 99 9.66 14.76 3.68
C CYS A 99 9.83 14.10 5.03
N LEU A 100 8.75 13.52 5.51
CA LEU A 100 8.64 12.93 6.83
C LEU A 100 8.33 11.44 6.70
N VAL A 101 8.89 10.68 7.64
CA VAL A 101 8.57 9.27 7.80
C VAL A 101 7.40 9.16 8.77
N GLY A 102 6.25 8.70 8.28
CA GLY A 102 5.01 8.54 9.02
C GLY A 102 4.39 7.15 8.86
N GLY A 103 3.13 7.01 9.28
CA GLY A 103 2.42 5.73 9.28
C GLY A 103 2.71 4.86 10.50
N CYS A 104 1.95 3.77 10.62
CA CYS A 104 2.13 2.82 11.69
C CYS A 104 3.33 1.89 11.41
N GLY A 105 4.46 2.23 12.03
CA GLY A 105 5.71 1.52 11.84
C GLY A 105 6.70 2.26 10.94
N SER A 106 6.48 3.56 10.70
CA SER A 106 7.42 4.41 9.95
C SER A 106 7.60 3.95 8.50
N GLU A 107 6.52 3.49 7.88
CA GLU A 107 6.54 2.86 6.55
C GLU A 107 6.18 3.80 5.39
N VAL A 108 5.66 5.00 5.67
CA VAL A 108 5.23 5.98 4.67
C VAL A 108 6.19 7.15 4.60
N CYS A 109 6.68 7.49 3.40
CA CYS A 109 7.38 8.73 3.12
C CYS A 109 6.37 9.74 2.53
N SER A 110 6.19 10.89 3.18
CA SER A 110 5.21 11.89 2.77
C SER A 110 5.58 13.29 3.28
N ALA A 111 5.10 14.34 2.61
CA ALA A 111 5.21 15.71 3.11
C ALA A 111 4.14 16.06 4.17
N ASP A 112 3.21 15.14 4.46
CA ASP A 112 2.18 15.32 5.47
C ASP A 112 2.67 14.82 6.85
N PRO A 113 2.78 15.69 7.88
CA PRO A 113 3.18 15.27 9.23
C PRO A 113 2.12 14.43 9.96
N GLY A 114 0.89 14.39 9.44
CA GLY A 114 -0.26 13.71 10.03
C GLY A 114 -0.56 12.33 9.46
N VAL A 115 0.33 11.74 8.65
CA VAL A 115 0.08 10.42 8.05
C VAL A 115 -0.05 9.34 9.14
N MET A 116 -1.27 8.80 9.23
CA MET A 116 -1.62 7.68 10.10
C MET A 116 -2.22 6.57 9.24
N THR A 117 -1.53 5.44 9.16
CA THR A 117 -1.97 4.23 8.45
C THR A 117 -2.39 3.16 9.46
N THR A 118 -3.03 2.10 8.97
CA THR A 118 -3.28 0.92 9.79
C THR A 118 -1.98 0.15 10.04
N CYS A 119 -1.82 -0.36 11.26
CA CYS A 119 -0.68 -1.16 11.75
C CYS A 119 -0.63 -2.59 11.20
N GLU A 120 -0.90 -2.74 9.91
CA GLU A 120 -0.82 -4.02 9.21
C GLU A 120 0.64 -4.34 8.93
N LEU A 121 1.04 -5.58 9.16
CA LEU A 121 2.36 -6.07 8.77
C LEU A 121 2.41 -6.16 7.24
N LEU A 122 3.06 -5.19 6.60
CA LEU A 122 3.21 -5.20 5.14
C LEU A 122 4.29 -6.21 4.73
N PRO A 123 4.08 -6.91 3.59
CA PRO A 123 5.14 -7.71 3.01
C PRO A 123 6.29 -6.80 2.55
N GLY A 124 7.51 -7.20 2.90
CA GLY A 124 8.75 -6.45 2.64
C GLY A 124 9.02 -5.39 3.69
N GLU A 125 10.23 -5.36 4.22
CA GLU A 125 10.71 -4.27 5.07
C GLU A 125 11.35 -3.18 4.21
N VAL A 126 11.22 -1.93 4.63
CA VAL A 126 12.05 -0.84 4.07
C VAL A 126 13.49 -1.16 4.47
N PRO A 127 14.43 -1.35 3.51
CA PRO A 127 15.82 -1.61 3.84
C PRO A 127 16.38 -0.49 4.71
N ALA A 128 17.23 -0.83 5.67
CA ALA A 128 17.85 0.16 6.56
C ALA A 128 18.72 1.21 5.83
N THR A 129 19.06 0.95 4.56
CA THR A 129 19.79 1.86 3.67
C THR A 129 18.90 2.86 2.94
N ALA A 130 17.58 2.70 3.01
CA ALA A 130 16.64 3.62 2.41
C ALA A 130 16.43 4.85 3.28
N ALA A 131 16.28 6.00 2.62
CA ALA A 131 15.96 7.27 3.24
C ALA A 131 14.70 7.84 2.59
N CYS A 132 13.89 8.55 3.37
CA CYS A 132 12.80 9.37 2.86
C CYS A 132 13.35 10.76 2.53
N GLY A 133 13.07 11.27 1.34
CA GLY A 133 13.49 12.61 0.94
C GLY A 133 12.88 13.05 -0.38
N CYS A 134 13.27 14.24 -0.81
CA CYS A 134 12.68 14.89 -1.97
C CYS A 134 13.43 14.50 -3.23
N VAL A 135 12.75 13.82 -4.14
CA VAL A 135 13.29 13.41 -5.43
C VAL A 135 12.26 13.74 -6.50
N SER A 136 12.65 14.56 -7.47
CA SER A 136 11.75 15.04 -8.54
C SER A 136 10.48 15.69 -7.98
N ASP A 137 10.64 16.58 -7.00
CA ASP A 137 9.59 17.33 -6.31
C ASP A 137 8.54 16.45 -5.57
N GLN A 138 8.85 15.18 -5.32
CA GLN A 138 8.01 14.25 -4.56
C GLN A 138 8.78 13.62 -3.40
N CYS A 139 8.10 13.47 -2.26
CA CYS A 139 8.63 12.68 -1.16
C CYS A 139 8.59 11.20 -1.54
N ILE A 140 9.77 10.61 -1.69
CA ILE A 140 9.89 9.19 -1.98
C ILE A 140 10.94 8.53 -1.10
N TRP A 141 10.77 7.22 -0.89
CA TRP A 141 11.86 6.38 -0.43
C TRP A 141 12.91 6.22 -1.53
N TYR A 142 14.17 6.51 -1.21
CA TYR A 142 15.30 6.31 -2.11
C TYR A 142 16.46 5.61 -1.42
N THR A 143 17.33 4.99 -2.21
CA THR A 143 18.62 4.46 -1.78
C THR A 143 19.74 5.11 -2.59
N THR A 144 20.96 5.14 -2.05
CA THR A 144 22.14 5.64 -2.78
C THR A 144 23.02 4.52 -3.33
N ASN A 145 22.85 3.31 -2.82
CA ASN A 145 23.55 2.10 -3.30
C ASN A 145 22.81 1.37 -4.44
N GLY A 146 21.71 1.93 -4.94
CA GLY A 146 20.91 1.36 -6.02
C GLY A 146 20.05 0.16 -5.61
N GLN A 147 19.92 -0.13 -4.31
CA GLN A 147 19.00 -1.17 -3.86
C GLN A 147 17.56 -0.71 -4.09
N THR A 148 16.81 -1.54 -4.81
CA THR A 148 15.36 -1.39 -4.96
C THR A 148 14.66 -2.53 -4.23
N MET A 149 13.43 -2.27 -3.79
CA MET A 149 12.57 -3.33 -3.31
C MET A 149 12.30 -4.26 -4.50
N ALA A 150 12.52 -5.57 -4.28
CA ALA A 150 12.15 -6.55 -5.29
C ALA A 150 10.68 -6.32 -5.66
N PRO A 151 10.32 -6.39 -6.96
CA PRO A 151 8.93 -6.31 -7.35
C PRO A 151 8.16 -7.30 -6.48
N ALA A 152 7.11 -6.81 -5.80
CA ALA A 152 6.24 -7.68 -5.02
C ALA A 152 5.98 -8.92 -5.85
N PRO A 153 6.08 -10.14 -5.27
CA PRO A 153 5.84 -11.34 -6.02
C PRO A 153 4.53 -11.11 -6.73
N SER A 154 4.61 -11.01 -8.06
CA SER A 154 3.41 -10.84 -8.86
C SER A 154 2.52 -11.94 -8.34
N SER A 155 1.37 -11.56 -7.80
CA SER A 155 0.27 -12.48 -7.68
C SER A 155 -0.25 -12.73 -9.11
N GLY A 156 0.58 -12.90 -10.16
CA GLY A 156 1.19 -14.20 -10.47
C GLY A 156 0.23 -15.21 -9.95
N GLY A 157 -0.85 -15.35 -10.74
CA GLY A 157 -2.09 -15.92 -10.29
C GLY A 157 -1.78 -17.10 -9.41
N VAL A 158 -2.52 -17.24 -8.34
CA VAL A 158 -2.94 -18.58 -7.99
C VAL A 158 -3.58 -19.15 -9.26
N VAL A 159 -2.73 -19.68 -10.16
CA VAL A 159 -3.06 -20.80 -11.02
C VAL A 159 -3.41 -21.80 -9.96
N GLY A 160 -4.71 -21.88 -9.67
CA GLY A 160 -5.24 -22.82 -8.73
C GLY A 160 -4.69 -24.14 -9.21
N GLY A 161 -3.74 -24.71 -8.47
CA GLY A 161 -3.35 -26.10 -8.56
C GLY A 161 -4.50 -26.97 -8.10
N GLY A 162 -5.71 -26.74 -8.62
CA GLY A 162 -6.69 -27.77 -8.78
C GLY A 162 -6.21 -28.59 -9.95
N GLY A 163 -5.50 -29.68 -9.66
CA GLY A 163 -5.37 -30.75 -10.63
C GLY A 163 -6.77 -31.09 -11.14
N SER A 164 -7.04 -30.72 -12.39
CA SER A 164 -8.18 -31.21 -13.14
C SER A 164 -7.69 -32.42 -13.93
N PRO A 165 -7.98 -33.66 -13.51
CA PRO A 165 -7.87 -34.79 -14.41
C PRO A 165 -9.08 -34.75 -15.35
N GLY A 166 -8.84 -34.43 -16.62
CA GLY A 166 -9.81 -34.72 -17.68
C GLY A 166 -10.02 -33.57 -18.65
N ALA A 167 -9.24 -33.59 -19.72
CA ALA A 167 -9.71 -33.14 -21.02
C ALA A 167 -10.90 -34.04 -21.41
N GLY A 168 -12.11 -33.59 -21.08
CA GLY A 168 -13.37 -34.17 -21.52
C GLY A 168 -14.02 -33.23 -22.52
N ASP A 169 -13.72 -33.48 -23.78
CA ASP A 169 -14.53 -33.25 -24.99
C ASP A 169 -15.53 -32.08 -25.00
N SER A 170 -15.25 -31.12 -25.88
CA SER A 170 -16.12 -30.04 -26.33
C SER A 170 -17.35 -30.55 -27.10
N GLY A 171 -18.20 -31.32 -26.43
CA GLY A 171 -19.55 -31.61 -26.87
C GLY A 171 -20.45 -30.43 -26.51
N GLY A 172 -20.69 -29.53 -27.46
CA GLY A 172 -21.57 -28.38 -27.29
C GLY A 172 -22.96 -28.78 -26.84
N ASP A 173 -23.25 -28.57 -25.55
CA ASP A 173 -24.61 -28.59 -25.04
C ASP A 173 -25.22 -27.17 -25.20
N PRO A 174 -26.36 -27.01 -25.86
CA PRO A 174 -27.01 -25.71 -26.07
C PRO A 174 -27.63 -25.11 -24.79
N GLY A 175 -27.37 -25.67 -23.60
CA GLY A 175 -27.66 -25.05 -22.31
C GLY A 175 -26.71 -23.89 -22.01
N GLY A 176 -26.91 -22.74 -22.65
CA GLY A 176 -26.09 -21.52 -22.53
C GLY A 176 -25.89 -21.01 -21.10
N GLY A 177 -24.88 -21.54 -20.41
CA GLY A 177 -24.36 -21.00 -19.16
C GLY A 177 -23.60 -19.69 -19.40
N VAL A 178 -23.53 -18.85 -18.38
CA VAL A 178 -22.76 -17.59 -18.42
C VAL A 178 -21.28 -17.91 -18.20
N GLN A 179 -20.41 -17.47 -19.10
CA GLN A 179 -18.97 -17.57 -18.90
C GLN A 179 -18.53 -16.70 -17.71
N CYS A 180 -17.79 -17.28 -16.77
CA CYS A 180 -17.32 -16.62 -15.55
C CYS A 180 -15.84 -16.89 -15.30
N GLY A 181 -14.98 -16.10 -15.96
CA GLY A 181 -13.55 -16.38 -16.01
C GLY A 181 -13.32 -17.68 -16.78
N GLU A 182 -12.64 -18.63 -16.16
CA GLU A 182 -12.33 -19.94 -16.75
C GLU A 182 -13.47 -20.96 -16.59
N ALA A 183 -14.50 -20.65 -15.80
CA ALA A 183 -15.66 -21.51 -15.59
C ALA A 183 -16.87 -21.07 -16.42
N VAL A 184 -17.80 -22.00 -16.66
CA VAL A 184 -19.14 -21.71 -17.20
C VAL A 184 -20.14 -21.99 -16.09
N CYS A 185 -20.93 -20.98 -15.73
CA CYS A 185 -21.90 -21.11 -14.63
C CYS A 185 -23.06 -22.03 -15.00
N ALA A 186 -23.54 -22.78 -14.00
CA ALA A 186 -24.68 -23.66 -14.20
C ALA A 186 -25.95 -22.84 -14.50
N LYS A 187 -26.98 -23.50 -15.04
CA LYS A 187 -28.25 -22.84 -15.35
C LYS A 187 -28.86 -22.19 -14.10
N GLY A 188 -29.13 -20.89 -14.18
CA GLY A 188 -29.69 -20.09 -13.08
C GLY A 188 -28.66 -19.49 -12.13
N GLU A 189 -27.37 -19.81 -12.32
CA GLU A 189 -26.26 -19.07 -11.72
C GLU A 189 -25.86 -17.89 -12.61
N GLU A 190 -25.35 -16.85 -11.97
CA GLU A 190 -24.74 -15.71 -12.62
C GLU A 190 -23.25 -15.63 -12.28
N CYS A 191 -22.49 -14.97 -13.14
CA CYS A 191 -21.10 -14.65 -12.84
C CYS A 191 -21.03 -13.45 -11.91
N ILE A 192 -20.71 -13.69 -10.64
CA ILE A 192 -20.60 -12.67 -9.62
C ILE A 192 -19.16 -12.20 -9.59
N GLU A 193 -18.96 -10.91 -9.82
CA GLU A 193 -17.65 -10.29 -9.76
C GLU A 193 -17.49 -9.49 -8.47
N TYR A 194 -16.33 -9.58 -7.83
CA TYR A 194 -16.07 -8.89 -6.58
C TYR A 194 -14.60 -8.56 -6.37
N TYR A 195 -14.32 -7.58 -5.52
CA TYR A 195 -12.96 -7.22 -5.14
C TYR A 195 -12.59 -7.95 -3.86
N GLY A 196 -11.34 -8.36 -3.69
CA GLY A 196 -10.90 -8.91 -2.39
C GLY A 196 -10.83 -7.84 -1.30
N ILE A 197 -10.23 -8.20 -0.17
CA ILE A 197 -10.00 -7.30 0.98
C ILE A 197 -9.29 -5.98 0.62
N ALA A 198 -8.51 -5.98 -0.46
CA ALA A 198 -7.82 -4.79 -0.99
C ALA A 198 -8.74 -3.83 -1.77
N GLY A 199 -10.03 -4.13 -1.91
CA GLY A 199 -11.01 -3.29 -2.59
C GLY A 199 -10.68 -3.08 -4.08
N PRO A 200 -11.12 -1.96 -4.69
CA PRO A 200 -10.88 -1.65 -6.10
C PRO A 200 -9.40 -1.59 -6.51
N SER A 201 -8.49 -1.39 -5.56
CA SER A 201 -7.03 -1.41 -5.78
C SER A 201 -6.46 -2.83 -5.84
N GLY A 202 -7.24 -3.85 -5.45
CA GLY A 202 -6.86 -5.26 -5.47
C GLY A 202 -7.30 -6.01 -6.73
N PRO A 203 -6.95 -7.31 -6.82
CA PRO A 203 -7.45 -8.17 -7.88
C PRO A 203 -8.97 -8.34 -7.79
N LYS A 204 -9.60 -8.42 -8.96
CA LYS A 204 -11.03 -8.70 -9.12
C LYS A 204 -11.24 -10.20 -9.29
N PHE A 205 -12.03 -10.79 -8.41
CA PHE A 205 -12.39 -12.20 -8.42
C PHE A 205 -13.74 -12.42 -9.11
N LYS A 206 -13.92 -13.61 -9.66
CA LYS A 206 -15.15 -14.04 -10.33
C LYS A 206 -15.56 -15.40 -9.77
N THR A 207 -16.84 -15.58 -9.48
CA THR A 207 -17.40 -16.86 -9.05
C THR A 207 -18.79 -17.06 -9.61
N CYS A 208 -19.13 -18.30 -9.94
CA CYS A 208 -20.52 -18.66 -10.24
C CYS A 208 -21.32 -18.72 -8.93
N GLY A 209 -22.51 -18.16 -8.93
CA GLY A 209 -23.39 -18.19 -7.77
C GLY A 209 -24.78 -17.66 -8.05
N ILE A 210 -25.68 -17.83 -7.09
CA ILE A 210 -27.03 -17.28 -7.14
C ILE A 210 -27.14 -16.25 -6.00
N PRO A 211 -27.34 -14.95 -6.26
CA PRO A 211 -27.53 -13.98 -5.20
C PRO A 211 -28.72 -14.35 -4.33
N CYS A 212 -28.52 -14.32 -3.02
CA CYS A 212 -29.56 -14.68 -2.07
C CYS A 212 -29.80 -13.60 -1.03
N GLY A 213 -30.98 -13.69 -0.42
CA GLY A 213 -31.40 -12.77 0.63
C GLY A 213 -32.79 -13.11 1.14
N PRO A 214 -33.37 -12.27 2.02
CA PRO A 214 -34.67 -12.57 2.65
C PRO A 214 -35.80 -12.81 1.66
N LYS A 215 -35.70 -12.23 0.45
CA LYS A 215 -36.70 -12.33 -0.63
C LYS A 215 -36.33 -13.35 -1.72
N LYS A 216 -35.12 -13.91 -1.68
CA LYS A 216 -34.58 -14.85 -2.67
C LYS A 216 -33.86 -15.98 -1.94
N PRO A 217 -34.59 -16.99 -1.44
CA PRO A 217 -33.98 -18.12 -0.77
C PRO A 217 -33.20 -18.99 -1.77
N CYS A 218 -32.21 -19.71 -1.26
CA CYS A 218 -31.43 -20.62 -2.09
C CYS A 218 -32.25 -21.84 -2.53
N PRO A 219 -31.94 -22.39 -3.72
CA PRO A 219 -32.54 -23.66 -4.14
C PRO A 219 -32.16 -24.78 -3.17
N ALA A 220 -32.95 -25.85 -3.18
CA ALA A 220 -32.77 -26.99 -2.26
C ALA A 220 -31.33 -27.52 -2.29
N GLY A 221 -30.76 -27.74 -1.11
CA GLY A 221 -29.39 -28.25 -0.95
C GLY A 221 -28.30 -27.18 -0.90
N LYS A 222 -28.61 -25.92 -1.24
CA LYS A 222 -27.67 -24.80 -1.13
C LYS A 222 -27.94 -23.94 0.10
N LYS A 223 -26.91 -23.27 0.62
CA LYS A 223 -27.00 -22.32 1.73
C LYS A 223 -26.62 -20.92 1.28
N CYS A 224 -27.33 -19.94 1.82
CA CYS A 224 -27.02 -18.53 1.60
C CYS A 224 -25.82 -18.15 2.47
N VAL A 225 -24.66 -17.94 1.86
CA VAL A 225 -23.41 -17.59 2.55
C VAL A 225 -22.97 -16.19 2.18
N THR A 226 -22.45 -15.45 3.16
CA THR A 226 -21.84 -14.13 2.93
C THR A 226 -20.41 -14.34 2.43
N VAL A 227 -20.07 -13.78 1.27
CA VAL A 227 -18.68 -13.70 0.83
C VAL A 227 -18.06 -12.51 1.56
N ALA A 228 -17.06 -12.74 2.40
CA ALA A 228 -16.49 -11.74 3.30
C ALA A 228 -16.03 -10.46 2.59
N ASP A 229 -15.57 -10.61 1.35
CA ASP A 229 -15.10 -9.51 0.49
C ASP A 229 -16.04 -9.25 -0.70
N GLY A 230 -17.21 -9.91 -0.75
CA GLY A 230 -18.09 -9.92 -1.91
C GLY A 230 -19.25 -8.92 -1.87
N PRO A 231 -19.99 -8.76 -2.99
CA PRO A 231 -21.14 -7.87 -3.12
C PRO A 231 -22.38 -8.29 -2.29
N GLY A 232 -22.26 -9.29 -1.42
CA GLY A 232 -23.33 -9.75 -0.55
C GLY A 232 -23.38 -11.28 -0.41
N ASN A 233 -24.60 -11.79 -0.21
CA ASN A 233 -24.83 -13.21 0.02
C ASN A 233 -25.08 -13.98 -1.28
N VAL A 234 -24.51 -15.18 -1.38
CA VAL A 234 -24.62 -16.07 -2.54
C VAL A 234 -24.98 -17.49 -2.11
N CYS A 235 -25.69 -18.23 -2.95
CA CYS A 235 -26.00 -19.64 -2.70
C CYS A 235 -24.83 -20.55 -3.09
N GLN A 236 -24.33 -21.31 -2.11
CA GLN A 236 -23.35 -22.39 -2.33
C GLN A 236 -23.91 -23.72 -1.87
#